data_AF-A0A7Y8F6X4-F1
#
_entry.id   AF-A0A7Y8F6X4-F1
#
_cell.length_a   1.000
_cell.length_b   1.000
_cell.length_c   1.000
_cell.angle_alpha   90.00
_cell.angle_beta   90.00
_cell.angle_gamma   90.00
#
_symmetry.space_group_name_H-M   'P 1'
#
loop_
_entity.id
_entity.type
_entity.pdbx_description
1 polymer ?
#
loop_
_entity_poly.entity_id
_entity_poly.type
_entity_poly.pdbx_seq_one_letter_code
_entity_poly.pdbx_strand_id
1 'polypeptide(L)'
;MSDERKQKLAGERAELYAPAPTGGSTMAGLCAGTVSLLGVFVVSGFYGHDAKDHLVLTAVATAVGFLAGVIGYKKVARANRRAVRTERQAIDDGK
;
A
#
# COMPACT_ATOMS: atom_id res chain seq x y z
N MET A 1 21.65 -15.98 -21.42
CA MET A 1 21.10 -14.72 -20.88
C MET A 1 21.65 -14.55 -19.47
N SER A 2 22.17 -13.37 -19.08
CA SER A 2 22.68 -13.16 -17.72
C SER A 2 21.55 -13.15 -16.69
N ASP A 3 21.83 -13.57 -15.45
CA ASP A 3 20.83 -13.58 -14.36
C ASP A 3 20.24 -12.20 -14.10
N GLU A 4 21.04 -11.15 -14.24
CA GLU A 4 20.60 -9.76 -14.11
C GLU A 4 19.59 -9.37 -15.20
N ARG A 5 19.81 -9.82 -16.45
CA ARG A 5 18.82 -9.62 -17.54
C ARG A 5 17.54 -10.40 -17.27
N LYS A 6 17.62 -11.65 -16.83
CA LYS A 6 16.44 -12.47 -16.52
C LYS A 6 15.61 -11.81 -15.41
N GLN A 7 16.27 -11.30 -14.38
CA GLN A 7 15.61 -10.62 -13.27
C GLN A 7 14.97 -9.30 -13.69
N LYS A 8 15.63 -8.52 -14.57
CA LYS A 8 15.04 -7.29 -15.12
C LYS A 8 13.80 -7.58 -15.96
N LEU A 9 13.87 -8.60 -16.82
CA LEU A 9 12.75 -9.00 -17.68
C LEU A 9 11.56 -9.56 -16.88
N ALA A 10 11.83 -10.33 -15.82
CA ALA A 10 10.81 -10.80 -14.88
C ALA A 10 10.13 -9.63 -14.13
N GLY A 11 10.92 -8.61 -13.77
CA GLY A 11 10.41 -7.36 -13.18
C GLY A 11 9.45 -6.64 -14.11
N GLU A 12 9.86 -6.42 -15.35
CA GLU A 12 9.09 -5.71 -16.38
C GLU A 12 7.79 -6.46 -16.74
N ARG A 13 7.84 -7.79 -16.87
CA ARG A 13 6.63 -8.62 -17.10
C ARG A 13 5.66 -8.55 -15.92
N ALA A 14 6.15 -8.65 -14.69
CA ALA A 14 5.32 -8.59 -13.48
C ALA A 14 4.68 -7.21 -13.27
N GLU A 15 5.35 -6.14 -13.70
CA GLU A 15 4.86 -4.76 -13.54
C GLU A 15 3.56 -4.48 -14.31
N LEU A 16 3.31 -5.20 -15.41
CA LEU A 16 2.09 -5.07 -16.22
C LEU A 16 0.80 -5.40 -15.45
N TYR A 17 0.86 -6.29 -14.47
CA TYR A 17 -0.33 -6.75 -13.73
C TYR A 17 -0.19 -6.64 -12.20
N ALA A 18 1.02 -6.52 -11.67
CA ALA A 18 1.31 -6.35 -10.26
C ALA A 18 2.38 -5.28 -10.06
N PRO A 19 2.05 -3.98 -10.25
CA PRO A 19 3.01 -2.90 -10.17
C PRO A 19 3.67 -2.83 -8.78
N ALA A 20 4.95 -2.49 -8.76
CA ALA A 20 5.65 -2.28 -7.50
C ALA A 20 5.03 -1.06 -6.79
N PRO A 21 4.72 -1.16 -5.49
CA PRO A 21 4.16 -0.02 -4.79
C PRO A 21 5.23 1.08 -4.69
N THR A 22 4.86 2.29 -5.08
CA THR A 22 5.74 3.45 -5.09
C THR A 22 5.83 4.09 -3.71
N GLY A 23 6.97 4.73 -3.42
CA GLY A 23 7.24 5.32 -2.11
C GLY A 23 7.45 4.29 -1.00
N GLY A 24 7.41 4.76 0.25
CA GLY A 24 7.61 3.93 1.44
C GLY A 24 6.30 3.53 2.11
N SER A 25 6.29 2.36 2.77
CA SER A 25 5.11 1.91 3.55
C SER A 25 4.66 2.92 4.62
N THR A 26 5.59 3.68 5.19
CA THR A 26 5.30 4.77 6.13
C THR A 26 4.57 5.92 5.47
N MET A 27 4.96 6.33 4.25
CA MET A 27 4.24 7.36 3.50
C MET A 27 2.84 6.91 3.10
N ALA A 28 2.69 5.65 2.66
CA ALA A 28 1.37 5.09 2.38
C ALA A 28 0.47 5.11 3.63
N GLY A 29 1.04 4.78 4.79
CA GLY A 29 0.38 4.93 6.08
C GLY A 29 0.01 6.38 6.38
N LEU A 30 0.94 7.32 6.25
CA LEU A 30 0.69 8.74 6.51
C LEU A 30 -0.46 9.27 5.64
N CYS A 31 -0.45 8.99 4.33
CA CYS A 31 -1.53 9.39 3.43
C CYS A 31 -2.88 8.82 3.88
N ALA A 32 -2.94 7.52 4.18
CA ALA A 32 -4.18 6.87 4.63
C ALA A 32 -4.67 7.40 5.99
N GLY A 33 -3.74 7.69 6.90
CA GLY A 33 -4.02 8.32 8.19
C GLY A 33 -4.60 9.73 8.01
N THR A 34 -4.00 10.57 7.18
CA THR A 34 -4.48 11.93 6.88
C THR A 34 -5.88 11.90 6.25
N VAL A 35 -6.12 11.00 5.28
CA VAL A 35 -7.45 10.83 4.69
C VAL A 35 -8.48 10.40 5.75
N SER A 36 -8.10 9.51 6.65
CA SER A 36 -8.97 9.07 7.75
C SER A 36 -9.29 10.21 8.71
N LEU A 37 -8.29 11.03 9.06
CA LEU A 37 -8.46 12.22 9.89
C LEU A 37 -9.42 13.24 9.24
N LEU A 38 -9.24 13.52 7.95
CA LEU A 38 -10.17 14.37 7.20
C LEU A 38 -11.59 13.80 7.20
N GLY A 39 -11.73 12.48 7.04
CA GLY A 39 -13.01 11.78 7.17
C GLY A 39 -13.67 12.02 8.52
N VAL A 40 -12.91 11.97 9.62
CA VAL A 40 -13.44 12.27 10.97
C VAL A 40 -13.95 13.71 11.04
N PHE A 41 -13.22 14.69 10.52
CA PHE A 41 -13.67 16.09 10.53
C PHE A 41 -14.95 16.29 9.70
N VAL A 42 -15.04 15.67 8.52
CA VAL A 42 -16.25 15.75 7.67
C VAL A 42 -17.45 15.11 8.38
N VAL A 43 -17.30 13.92 8.95
CA VAL A 43 -18.35 13.24 9.70
C VAL A 43 -18.78 14.05 10.91
N SER A 44 -17.82 14.57 11.67
CA SER A 44 -18.09 15.40 12.85
C SER A 44 -18.92 16.64 12.49
N GLY A 45 -18.55 17.34 11.41
CA GLY A 45 -19.32 18.47 10.90
C GLY A 45 -20.73 18.11 10.44
N PHE A 46 -20.90 16.96 9.78
CA PHE A 46 -22.22 16.49 9.32
C PHE A 46 -23.17 16.15 10.46
N TYR A 47 -22.66 15.53 11.52
CA TYR A 47 -23.49 15.11 12.64
C TYR A 47 -23.55 16.16 13.76
N GLY A 48 -22.86 17.30 13.64
CA GLY A 48 -22.84 18.37 14.63
C GLY A 48 -22.04 18.03 15.90
N HIS A 49 -21.10 17.11 15.79
CA HIS A 49 -20.21 16.68 16.89
C HIS A 49 -18.92 17.48 16.76
N ASP A 50 -18.32 17.95 17.86
CA ASP A 50 -16.99 18.54 17.78
C ASP A 50 -15.95 17.41 17.84
N ALA A 51 -15.11 17.30 16.80
CA ALA A 51 -14.04 16.29 16.74
C ALA A 51 -13.04 16.46 17.91
N LYS A 52 -13.00 17.67 18.49
CA LYS A 52 -12.19 18.01 19.67
C LYS A 52 -12.74 17.44 20.98
N ASP A 53 -14.02 17.12 21.04
CA ASP A 53 -14.62 16.49 22.23
C ASP A 53 -14.34 14.97 22.25
N HIS A 54 -13.95 14.42 21.09
CA HIS A 54 -13.69 13.00 20.90
C HIS A 54 -12.27 12.72 20.42
N LEU A 55 -11.26 13.38 21.02
CA LEU A 55 -9.84 13.22 20.64
C LEU A 55 -9.37 11.76 20.63
N VAL A 56 -9.83 10.95 21.57
CA VAL A 56 -9.48 9.51 21.64
C VAL A 56 -10.01 8.78 20.40
N LEU A 57 -11.27 9.04 20.01
CA LEU A 57 -11.88 8.42 18.83
C LEU A 57 -11.17 8.88 17.55
N THR A 58 -10.88 10.17 17.43
CA THR A 58 -10.14 10.76 16.32
C THR A 58 -8.74 10.14 16.19
N ALA A 59 -8.03 9.97 17.31
CA ALA A 59 -6.71 9.35 17.33
C ALA A 59 -6.77 7.87 16.91
N VAL A 60 -7.76 7.11 17.42
CA VAL A 60 -7.96 5.70 17.05
C VAL A 60 -8.28 5.57 15.56
N ALA A 61 -9.21 6.37 15.04
CA ALA A 61 -9.58 6.33 13.62
C ALA A 61 -8.38 6.66 12.72
N THR A 62 -7.60 7.67 13.08
CA THR A 62 -6.38 8.06 12.35
C THR A 62 -5.33 6.94 12.39
N ALA A 63 -5.12 6.32 13.56
CA ALA A 63 -4.19 5.20 13.72
C ALA A 63 -4.63 3.96 12.92
N VAL A 64 -5.92 3.64 12.91
CA VAL A 64 -6.49 2.56 12.09
C VAL A 64 -6.28 2.84 10.61
N GLY A 65 -6.54 4.08 10.16
CA GLY A 65 -6.26 4.53 8.79
C GLY A 65 -4.80 4.35 8.40
N PHE A 66 -3.89 4.80 9.26
CA PHE A 66 -2.45 4.64 9.06
C PHE A 66 -2.06 3.16 8.92
N LEU A 67 -2.49 2.32 9.85
CA LEU A 67 -2.19 0.89 9.84
C LEU A 67 -2.78 0.20 8.60
N ALA A 68 -4.00 0.56 8.19
CA ALA A 68 -4.62 0.06 6.97
C ALA A 68 -3.77 0.41 5.73
N GLY A 69 -3.26 1.64 5.63
CA GLY A 69 -2.36 2.07 4.57
C GLY A 69 -1.04 1.27 4.55
N VAL A 70 -0.40 1.10 5.70
CA VAL A 70 0.84 0.29 5.83
C VAL A 70 0.60 -1.17 5.43
N ILE A 71 -0.49 -1.76 5.91
CA ILE A 71 -0.84 -3.16 5.62
C ILE A 71 -1.17 -3.32 4.13
N GLY A 72 -1.93 -2.40 3.55
CA GLY A 72 -2.25 -2.36 2.12
C GLY A 72 -0.99 -2.32 1.27
N TYR A 73 -0.08 -1.38 1.58
CA TYR A 73 1.22 -1.30 0.91
C TYR A 73 2.00 -2.62 1.00
N LYS A 74 2.09 -3.22 2.20
CA LYS A 74 2.81 -4.49 2.39
C LYS A 74 2.17 -5.63 1.61
N LYS A 75 0.84 -5.67 1.50
CA LYS A 75 0.13 -6.67 0.68
C LYS A 75 0.49 -6.52 -0.80
N VAL A 76 0.46 -5.30 -1.34
CA VAL A 76 0.84 -5.03 -2.75
C VAL A 76 2.31 -5.35 -2.99
N ALA A 77 3.21 -4.94 -2.09
CA ALA A 77 4.64 -5.26 -2.18
C ALA A 77 4.89 -6.78 -2.20
N ARG A 78 4.16 -7.54 -1.38
CA ARG A 78 4.23 -9.01 -1.38
C ARG A 78 3.69 -9.62 -2.67
N ALA A 79 2.60 -9.07 -3.22
CA ALA A 79 2.04 -9.54 -4.48
C ALA A 79 3.02 -9.30 -5.65
N ASN A 80 3.60 -8.10 -5.76
CA ASN A 80 4.63 -7.80 -6.75
C ASN A 80 5.84 -8.74 -6.61
N ARG A 81 6.36 -8.95 -5.40
CA ARG A 81 7.48 -9.90 -5.18
C ARG A 81 7.14 -11.34 -5.58
N ARG A 82 5.89 -11.76 -5.42
CA ARG A 82 5.43 -13.08 -5.87
C ARG A 82 5.35 -13.14 -7.39
N ALA A 83 4.77 -12.13 -8.03
CA ALA A 83 4.70 -12.02 -9.49
C ALA A 83 6.09 -12.06 -10.12
N VAL A 84 7.04 -11.26 -9.63
CA VAL A 84 8.43 -11.26 -10.12
C VAL A 84 9.10 -12.64 -9.97
N ARG A 85 8.84 -13.35 -8.87
CA ARG A 85 9.37 -14.72 -8.67
C ARG A 85 8.76 -15.70 -9.67
N THR A 86 7.45 -15.62 -9.91
CA THR A 86 6.75 -16.47 -10.86
C THR A 86 7.23 -16.22 -12.30
N GLU A 87 7.38 -14.97 -12.71
CA GLU A 87 7.93 -14.62 -14.03
C GLU A 87 9.38 -15.10 -14.19
N ARG A 88 10.18 -14.99 -13.13
CA ARG A 88 11.56 -15.49 -13.15
C ARG A 88 11.61 -17.01 -13.34
N GLN A 89 10.76 -17.75 -12.63
CA GLN A 89 10.63 -19.19 -12.80
C GLN A 89 10.17 -19.56 -14.21
N ALA A 90 9.19 -18.83 -14.77
CA ALA A 90 8.74 -19.06 -16.15
C ALA A 90 9.89 -18.88 -17.17
N ILE A 91 10.70 -17.83 -17.00
CA ILE A 91 11.89 -17.58 -17.84
C ILE A 91 12.94 -18.68 -17.67
N ASP A 92 13.15 -19.16 -16.45
CA ASP A 92 14.09 -20.26 -16.16
C ASP A 92 13.61 -21.60 -16.74
N ASP A 93 12.30 -21.82 -16.80
CA ASP A 93 11.65 -22.98 -17.43
C ASP A 93 11.58 -22.87 -18.97
N GLY A 94 12.04 -21.76 -19.56
CA GLY A 94 12.08 -21.54 -21.01
C GLY A 94 10.77 -21.06 -21.63
N LYS A 95 9.87 -20.46 -20.83
CA LYS A 95 8.61 -19.83 -21.28
C LYS A 95 8.74 -18.31 -21.40
#